data_AF-A0A5S4V103-F1
#
_entry.id   AF-A0A5S4V103-F1
#
_cell.length_a   1.000
_cell.length_b   1.000
_cell.length_c   1.000
_cell.angle_alpha   90.00
_cell.angle_beta   90.00
_cell.angle_gamma   90.00
#
_symmetry.space_group_name_H-M   'P 1'
#
loop_
_entity.id
_entity.type
_entity.pdbx_description
1 polymer ?
#
loop_
_entity_poly.entity_id
_entity_poly.type
_entity_poly.pdbx_seq_one_letter_code
_entity_poly.pdbx_strand_id
1 'polypeptide(L)'
;MVAVSFRCGHGAAAGADGVVALRRVCPLCMLIDETHRTRSELLGRVAPAQRSALARETRIGATYDWRCDRGHDRYAATISDVLTGPGCPKCRVNAAGPTAAREAGVAYMNPGLRTRTSQTEQRLKILLGERIRLHHGVNAVRIARTFYGRQEVWPDILVPQLRIAIEYDDPGRSRRAHRGLKEGSDLEKDEALREVGWEVVRIRAGGLAAVGRNSIVCSALSPAVVDEVVACMRRIRGDAAVDAISKGHPVVG
;
A
#
# COMPACT_ATOMS: atom_id res chain seq x y z
N MET A 1 6.03 -9.88 -35.25
CA MET A 1 5.31 -9.45 -34.03
C MET A 1 4.33 -8.37 -34.46
N VAL A 2 3.02 -8.56 -34.27
CA VAL A 2 2.01 -7.56 -34.70
C VAL A 2 2.11 -6.33 -33.81
N ALA A 3 2.20 -5.15 -34.43
CA ALA A 3 2.23 -3.89 -33.71
C ALA A 3 0.83 -3.55 -33.16
N VAL A 4 0.77 -3.00 -31.95
CA VAL A 4 -0.50 -2.77 -31.24
C VAL A 4 -0.56 -1.33 -30.74
N SER A 5 -1.73 -0.70 -30.89
CA SER A 5 -2.08 0.56 -30.23
C SER A 5 -3.16 0.31 -29.17
N PHE A 6 -3.09 1.01 -28.05
CA PHE A 6 -4.03 0.85 -26.94
C PHE A 6 -4.88 2.11 -26.75
N ARG A 7 -6.07 1.98 -26.16
CA ARG A 7 -7.00 3.11 -25.86
C ARG A 7 -6.35 4.24 -25.06
N CYS A 8 -5.33 3.94 -24.27
CA CYS A 8 -4.57 4.95 -23.52
C CYS A 8 -3.61 5.78 -24.39
N GLY A 9 -3.57 5.60 -25.71
CA GLY A 9 -2.69 6.33 -26.64
C GLY A 9 -1.25 5.82 -26.69
N HIS A 10 -0.94 4.67 -26.08
CA HIS A 10 0.42 4.11 -26.04
C HIS A 10 0.55 2.91 -26.99
N GLY A 11 1.80 2.57 -27.32
CA GLY A 11 2.15 1.56 -28.31
C GLY A 11 2.47 2.16 -29.66
N ALA A 12 2.13 1.44 -30.73
CA ALA A 12 2.29 1.91 -32.10
C ALA A 12 1.29 3.03 -32.43
N ALA A 13 1.59 3.81 -33.48
CA ALA A 13 0.71 4.87 -33.95
C ALA A 13 -0.63 4.28 -34.40
N ALA A 14 -1.74 4.85 -33.92
CA ALA A 14 -3.08 4.43 -34.32
C ALA A 14 -3.31 4.74 -35.81
N GLY A 15 -3.90 3.80 -36.54
CA GLY A 15 -4.19 3.97 -37.98
C GLY A 15 -3.01 3.71 -38.92
N ALA A 16 -1.83 3.34 -38.41
CA ALA A 16 -0.73 2.89 -39.25
C ALA A 16 -0.97 1.47 -39.79
N ASP A 17 -0.48 1.19 -41.00
CA ASP A 17 -0.63 -0.10 -41.65
C ASP A 17 -0.08 -1.24 -40.79
N GLY A 18 -0.86 -2.32 -40.66
CA GLY A 18 -0.48 -3.49 -39.86
C GLY A 18 -0.56 -3.31 -38.34
N VAL A 19 -1.10 -2.19 -37.84
CA VAL A 19 -1.32 -1.96 -36.40
C VAL A 19 -2.73 -2.37 -35.98
N VAL A 20 -2.82 -3.22 -34.95
CA VAL A 20 -4.11 -3.60 -34.34
C VAL A 20 -4.46 -2.63 -33.21
N ALA A 21 -5.62 -1.99 -33.30
CA ALA A 21 -6.13 -1.10 -32.26
C ALA A 21 -6.92 -1.87 -31.20
N LEU A 22 -6.48 -1.80 -29.94
CA LEU A 22 -7.14 -2.42 -28.80
C LEU A 22 -7.92 -1.39 -27.96
N ARG A 23 -9.17 -1.72 -27.65
CA ARG A 23 -10.06 -0.90 -26.80
C ARG A 23 -9.68 -0.89 -25.31
N ARG A 24 -8.70 -1.70 -24.89
CA ARG A 24 -8.20 -1.75 -23.51
C ARG A 24 -7.03 -0.78 -23.29
N VAL A 25 -6.76 -0.42 -22.05
CA VAL A 25 -5.53 0.28 -21.66
C VAL A 25 -4.33 -0.68 -21.76
N CYS A 26 -3.11 -0.15 -21.92
CA CYS A 26 -1.92 -0.99 -22.02
C CYS A 26 -1.53 -1.61 -20.66
N PRO A 27 -0.79 -2.73 -20.65
CA PRO A 27 -0.36 -3.38 -19.42
C PRO A 27 0.41 -2.44 -18.48
N LEU A 28 1.29 -1.59 -19.02
CA LEU A 28 2.00 -0.60 -18.22
C LEU A 28 1.08 0.41 -17.55
N CYS A 29 0.07 0.95 -18.24
CA CYS A 29 -0.88 1.89 -17.62
C CYS A 29 -1.68 1.23 -16.48
N MET A 30 -2.06 -0.04 -16.68
CA MET A 30 -2.78 -0.81 -15.66
C MET A 30 -1.93 -0.96 -14.39
N LEU A 31 -0.65 -1.36 -14.54
CA LEU A 31 0.27 -1.51 -13.41
C LEU A 31 0.63 -0.18 -12.72
N ILE A 32 0.75 0.90 -13.48
CA ILE A 32 0.97 2.25 -12.93
C ILE A 32 -0.19 2.67 -12.03
N ASP A 33 -1.44 2.48 -12.50
CA ASP A 33 -2.64 2.78 -11.73
C ASP A 33 -2.74 1.92 -10.47
N GLU A 34 -2.47 0.63 -10.59
CA GLU A 34 -2.48 -0.33 -9.48
C GLU A 34 -1.46 -0.01 -8.39
N THR A 35 -0.29 0.49 -8.77
CA THR A 35 0.76 0.87 -7.81
C THR A 35 0.65 2.31 -7.33
N HIS A 36 -0.47 3.00 -7.63
CA HIS A 36 -0.73 4.39 -7.25
C HIS A 36 0.37 5.36 -7.70
N ARG A 37 0.91 5.13 -8.90
CA ARG A 37 1.94 5.98 -9.50
C ARG A 37 1.41 6.68 -10.74
N THR A 38 2.24 7.55 -11.31
CA THR A 38 1.96 8.18 -12.60
C THR A 38 3.04 7.87 -13.63
N ARG A 39 2.70 7.91 -14.92
CA ARG A 39 3.71 7.80 -15.98
C ARG A 39 4.74 8.93 -15.92
N SER A 40 4.32 10.12 -15.47
CA SER A 40 5.22 11.26 -15.28
C SER A 40 6.31 10.96 -14.25
N GLU A 41 5.96 10.31 -13.13
CA GLU A 41 6.94 9.87 -12.13
C GLU A 41 7.98 8.91 -12.73
N LEU A 42 7.54 7.97 -13.57
CA LEU A 42 8.46 7.03 -14.23
C LEU A 42 9.39 7.76 -15.22
N LEU A 43 8.86 8.71 -15.98
CA LEU A 43 9.66 9.54 -16.90
C LEU A 43 10.65 10.45 -16.17
N GLY A 44 10.31 10.88 -14.95
CA GLY A 44 11.23 11.60 -14.06
C GLY A 44 12.42 10.75 -13.62
N ARG A 45 12.17 9.45 -13.38
CA ARG A 45 13.13 8.49 -12.82
C ARG A 45 13.99 7.80 -13.88
N VAL A 46 13.51 7.61 -15.11
CA VAL A 46 14.32 6.99 -16.17
C VAL A 46 15.46 7.92 -16.64
N ALA A 47 16.55 7.34 -17.15
CA ALA A 47 17.64 8.09 -17.74
C ALA A 47 17.14 9.05 -18.84
N PRO A 48 17.61 10.30 -18.90
CA PRO A 48 17.06 11.31 -19.82
C PRO A 48 16.99 10.87 -21.28
N ALA A 49 18.02 10.18 -21.77
CA ALA A 49 18.10 9.68 -23.14
C ALA A 49 17.02 8.63 -23.49
N GLN A 50 16.45 7.95 -22.48
CA GLN A 50 15.48 6.87 -22.66
C GLN A 50 14.02 7.32 -22.44
N ARG A 51 13.79 8.58 -22.06
CA ARG A 51 12.43 9.11 -21.76
C ARG A 51 11.47 8.97 -22.94
N SER A 52 11.92 9.31 -24.14
CA SER A 52 11.07 9.24 -25.34
C SER A 52 10.66 7.80 -25.67
N ALA A 53 11.54 6.84 -25.42
CA ALA A 53 11.23 5.42 -25.59
C ALA A 53 10.24 4.94 -24.52
N LEU A 54 10.49 5.24 -23.24
CA LEU A 54 9.59 4.85 -22.14
C LEU A 54 8.20 5.49 -22.26
N ALA A 55 8.10 6.71 -22.80
CA ALA A 55 6.83 7.42 -22.97
C ALA A 55 5.81 6.63 -23.81
N ARG A 56 6.27 5.82 -24.76
CA ARG A 56 5.41 4.99 -25.63
C ARG A 56 5.35 3.51 -25.22
N GLU A 57 6.14 3.11 -24.22
CA GLU A 57 6.25 1.72 -23.80
C GLU A 57 4.93 1.18 -23.22
N THR A 58 4.70 -0.10 -23.48
CA THR A 58 3.50 -0.84 -23.07
C THR A 58 3.82 -2.12 -22.32
N ARG A 59 5.04 -2.64 -22.44
CA ARG A 59 5.53 -3.90 -21.87
C ARG A 59 6.10 -3.66 -20.48
N ILE A 60 5.57 -4.35 -19.47
CA ILE A 60 6.05 -4.25 -18.08
C ILE A 60 7.44 -4.89 -17.89
N GLY A 61 7.82 -5.85 -18.75
CA GLY A 61 9.13 -6.51 -18.71
C GLY A 61 10.24 -5.76 -19.45
N ALA A 62 9.98 -4.58 -20.02
CA ALA A 62 11.02 -3.82 -20.69
C ALA A 62 12.02 -3.24 -19.69
N THR A 63 13.30 -3.33 -20.02
CA THR A 63 14.42 -2.86 -19.18
C THR A 63 14.88 -1.48 -19.60
N TYR A 64 15.13 -0.64 -18.60
CA TYR A 64 15.66 0.72 -18.76
C TYR A 64 16.71 1.02 -17.69
N ASP A 65 17.47 2.10 -17.88
CA ASP A 65 18.35 2.66 -16.87
C ASP A 65 17.60 3.66 -16.02
N TRP A 66 17.57 3.42 -14.72
CA TRP A 66 16.83 4.21 -13.76
C TRP A 66 17.76 5.03 -12.87
N ARG A 67 17.35 6.25 -12.58
CA ARG A 67 17.96 7.12 -11.58
C ARG A 67 17.34 6.80 -10.23
N CYS A 68 18.17 6.68 -9.21
CA CYS A 68 17.70 6.51 -7.85
C CYS A 68 17.27 7.86 -7.27
N ASP A 69 16.06 7.93 -6.70
CA ASP A 69 15.57 9.15 -6.04
C ASP A 69 16.39 9.51 -4.78
N ARG A 70 17.11 8.54 -4.22
CA ARG A 70 18.04 8.74 -3.09
C ARG A 70 19.46 9.14 -3.52
N GLY A 71 19.68 9.42 -4.81
CA GLY A 71 20.97 9.89 -5.32
C GLY A 71 22.03 8.80 -5.57
N HIS A 72 21.69 7.52 -5.42
CA HIS A 72 22.57 6.43 -5.84
C HIS A 72 22.78 6.38 -7.36
N ASP A 73 23.82 5.67 -7.77
CA ASP A 73 24.13 5.41 -9.19
C ASP A 73 22.94 4.84 -9.96
N ARG A 74 22.97 5.08 -11.28
CA ARG A 74 21.98 4.50 -12.19
C ARG A 74 22.04 2.98 -12.14
N TYR A 75 20.90 2.35 -12.34
CA TYR A 75 20.76 0.90 -12.32
C TYR A 75 19.81 0.44 -13.42
N ALA A 76 20.13 -0.69 -14.05
CA ALA A 76 19.27 -1.34 -15.01
C ALA A 76 18.22 -2.20 -14.27
N ALA A 77 16.95 -2.05 -14.65
CA ALA A 77 15.86 -2.85 -14.10
C ALA A 77 14.66 -2.87 -15.05
N THR A 78 13.82 -3.91 -14.95
CA THR A 78 12.56 -3.92 -15.68
C THR A 78 11.60 -2.88 -15.11
N ILE A 79 10.63 -2.42 -15.92
CA ILE A 79 9.60 -1.51 -15.42
C ILE A 79 8.80 -2.17 -14.26
N SER A 80 8.54 -3.47 -14.36
CA SER A 80 7.92 -4.23 -13.28
C SER A 80 8.74 -4.13 -12.00
N ASP A 81 10.05 -4.39 -12.02
CA ASP A 81 10.90 -4.32 -10.82
C ASP A 81 10.96 -2.93 -10.18
N VAL A 82 10.83 -1.88 -10.98
CA VAL A 82 10.80 -0.49 -10.49
C VAL A 82 9.45 -0.09 -9.91
N LEU A 83 8.37 -0.72 -10.37
CA LEU A 83 7.01 -0.47 -9.89
C LEU A 83 6.67 -1.38 -8.69
N THR A 84 6.90 -2.68 -8.81
CA THR A 84 6.49 -3.68 -7.83
C THR A 84 7.63 -4.10 -6.91
N GLY A 85 8.84 -4.13 -7.45
CA GLY A 85 10.01 -4.66 -6.76
C GLY A 85 10.70 -3.68 -5.81
N PRO A 86 11.87 -4.09 -5.28
CA PRO A 86 12.65 -3.30 -4.33
C PRO A 86 13.28 -2.03 -4.96
N GLY A 87 13.22 -1.91 -6.28
CA GLY A 87 13.84 -0.82 -7.04
C GLY A 87 15.36 -0.88 -7.02
N CYS A 88 16.00 0.24 -6.69
CA CYS A 88 17.45 0.39 -6.70
C CYS A 88 18.16 -0.64 -5.81
N PRO A 89 19.13 -1.42 -6.33
CA PRO A 89 19.87 -2.43 -5.55
C PRO A 89 20.54 -1.87 -4.30
N LYS A 90 21.13 -0.66 -4.37
CA LYS A 90 21.76 0.00 -3.22
C LYS A 90 20.73 0.39 -2.16
N CYS A 91 19.55 0.87 -2.56
CA CYS A 91 18.45 1.13 -1.61
C CYS A 91 17.99 -0.15 -0.89
N ARG A 92 17.95 -1.28 -1.61
CA ARG A 92 17.59 -2.58 -1.02
C ARG A 92 18.63 -3.02 0.02
N VAL A 93 19.92 -2.94 -0.30
CA VAL A 93 21.00 -3.26 0.65
C VAL A 93 20.92 -2.34 1.87
N ASN A 94 20.73 -1.03 1.67
CA ASN A 94 20.58 -0.09 2.78
C ASN A 94 19.33 -0.37 3.63
N ALA A 95 18.25 -0.90 3.05
CA ALA A 95 17.04 -1.29 3.78
C ALA A 95 17.29 -2.44 4.76
N ALA A 96 18.13 -3.38 4.35
CA ALA A 96 18.55 -4.51 5.18
C ALA A 96 19.76 -4.18 6.08
N GLY A 97 20.23 -2.92 6.05
CA GLY A 97 21.41 -2.50 6.80
C GLY A 97 21.14 -2.34 8.31
N PRO A 98 22.19 -2.38 9.15
CA PRO A 98 22.04 -2.31 10.62
C PRO A 98 21.31 -1.05 11.11
N THR A 99 21.51 0.10 10.45
CA THR A 99 20.83 1.35 10.80
C THR A 99 19.33 1.26 10.53
N ALA A 100 18.94 0.78 9.34
CA ALA A 100 17.54 0.61 8.99
C ALA A 100 16.84 -0.41 9.91
N ALA A 101 17.54 -1.49 10.28
CA ALA A 101 17.05 -2.47 11.24
C ALA A 101 16.79 -1.85 12.63
N ARG A 102 17.62 -0.91 13.10
CA ARG A 102 17.42 -0.21 14.37
C ARG A 102 16.23 0.74 14.36
N GLU A 103 15.95 1.36 13.21
CA GLU A 103 14.82 2.26 13.03
C GLU A 103 13.53 1.52 12.64
N ALA A 104 13.61 0.21 12.40
CA ALA A 104 12.50 -0.60 11.94
C ALA A 104 11.39 -0.68 13.00
N GLY A 105 10.14 -0.57 12.53
CA GLY A 105 8.95 -0.61 13.37
C GLY A 105 8.69 0.69 14.13
N VAL A 106 9.46 1.75 13.91
CA VAL A 106 9.16 3.09 14.43
C VAL A 106 8.00 3.69 13.61
N ALA A 107 6.93 4.08 14.29
CA ALA A 107 5.86 4.88 13.71
C ALA A 107 6.26 6.37 13.69
N TYR A 108 5.94 7.06 12.61
CA TYR A 108 6.25 8.49 12.44
C TYR A 108 5.20 9.20 11.58
N MET A 109 5.28 10.53 11.58
CA MET A 109 4.48 11.37 10.70
C MET A 109 5.22 11.61 9.39
N ASN A 110 4.64 11.17 8.27
CA ASN A 110 5.05 11.55 6.93
C ASN A 110 4.04 12.58 6.36
N PRO A 111 4.37 13.89 6.36
CA PRO A 111 3.48 14.94 5.86
C PRO A 111 3.28 14.89 4.34
N GLY A 112 4.13 14.16 3.61
CA GLY A 112 4.02 13.95 2.17
C GLY A 112 2.95 12.92 1.77
N LEU A 113 2.46 12.12 2.71
CA LEU A 113 1.36 11.17 2.45
C LEU A 113 0.02 11.93 2.40
N ARG A 114 -0.32 12.43 1.21
CA ARG A 114 -1.66 12.94 0.91
C ARG A 114 -2.56 11.80 0.44
N THR A 115 -2.98 10.94 1.35
CA THR A 115 -4.03 9.96 1.03
C THR A 115 -5.39 10.63 1.16
N ARG A 116 -6.29 10.41 0.20
CA ARG A 116 -7.70 10.80 0.36
C ARG A 116 -8.29 9.86 1.40
N THR A 117 -8.42 10.31 2.65
CA THR A 117 -9.12 9.57 3.69
C THR A 117 -10.55 9.32 3.25
N SER A 118 -10.97 8.06 3.20
CA SER A 118 -12.36 7.75 2.85
C SER A 118 -13.31 8.19 3.97
N GLN A 119 -14.59 8.46 3.66
CA GLN A 119 -15.60 8.74 4.70
C GLN A 119 -15.70 7.57 5.70
N THR A 120 -15.52 6.33 5.23
CA THR A 120 -15.54 5.13 6.07
C THR A 120 -14.35 5.09 7.02
N GLU A 121 -13.15 5.43 6.54
CA GLU A 121 -11.95 5.52 7.37
C GLU A 121 -12.08 6.64 8.43
N GLN A 122 -12.66 7.79 8.07
CA GLN A 122 -12.97 8.85 9.03
C GLN A 122 -13.96 8.37 10.11
N ARG A 123 -15.03 7.68 9.70
CA ARG A 123 -16.00 7.10 10.62
C ARG A 123 -15.38 6.06 11.54
N LEU A 124 -14.50 5.19 11.02
CA LEU A 124 -13.76 4.21 11.82
C LEU A 124 -12.87 4.90 12.85
N LYS A 125 -12.14 5.97 12.47
CA LYS A 125 -11.33 6.77 13.40
C LYS A 125 -12.16 7.37 14.52
N ILE A 126 -13.34 7.90 14.22
CA ILE A 126 -14.26 8.47 15.22
C ILE A 126 -14.71 7.38 16.20
N LEU A 127 -15.27 6.27 15.71
CA LEU A 127 -15.81 5.20 16.56
C LEU A 127 -14.73 4.51 17.41
N LEU A 128 -13.51 4.34 16.87
CA LEU A 128 -12.37 3.87 17.66
C LEU A 128 -11.95 4.91 18.69
N GLY A 129 -11.96 6.19 18.31
CA GLY A 129 -11.65 7.32 19.18
C GLY A 129 -12.61 7.48 20.35
N GLU A 130 -13.80 6.90 20.30
CA GLU A 130 -14.73 6.82 21.45
C GLU A 130 -14.31 5.74 22.47
N ARG A 131 -13.65 4.67 22.02
CA ARG A 131 -13.27 3.52 22.86
C ARG A 131 -11.86 3.63 23.41
N ILE A 132 -10.92 4.13 22.60
CA ILE A 132 -9.49 4.19 22.92
C ILE A 132 -8.90 5.56 22.60
N ARG A 133 -7.80 5.90 23.29
CA ARG A 133 -6.95 7.05 23.02
C ARG A 133 -6.10 6.80 21.77
N LEU A 134 -6.60 7.24 20.62
CA LEU A 134 -5.85 7.22 19.36
C LEU A 134 -4.75 8.31 19.37
N HIS A 135 -3.55 7.96 18.88
CA HIS A 135 -2.53 8.94 18.55
C HIS A 135 -2.71 9.44 17.12
N HIS A 136 -2.70 10.76 16.93
CA HIS A 136 -2.85 11.39 15.62
C HIS A 136 -1.52 11.90 15.03
N GLY A 137 -0.41 11.75 15.77
CA GLY A 137 0.91 12.23 15.37
C GLY A 137 1.72 11.27 14.50
N VAL A 138 1.11 10.21 13.96
CA VAL A 138 1.78 9.23 13.09
C VAL A 138 0.84 8.71 12.01
N ASN A 139 1.39 8.39 10.84
CA ASN A 139 0.65 7.81 9.71
C ASN A 139 1.44 6.77 8.91
N ALA A 140 2.70 6.51 9.28
CA ALA A 140 3.56 5.55 8.61
C ALA A 140 4.41 4.77 9.62
N VAL A 141 4.82 3.57 9.24
CA VAL A 141 5.73 2.70 9.99
C VAL A 141 6.94 2.38 9.11
N ARG A 142 8.15 2.55 9.65
CA ARG A 142 9.39 2.10 8.97
C ARG A 142 9.45 0.58 8.95
N ILE A 143 9.78 -0.03 7.82
CA ILE A 143 9.94 -1.48 7.69
C ILE A 143 11.40 -1.86 7.42
N ALA A 144 11.81 -3.06 7.80
CA ALA A 144 13.17 -3.58 7.62
C ALA A 144 13.46 -4.09 6.19
N ARG A 145 12.49 -3.92 5.29
CA ARG A 145 12.59 -4.26 3.86
C ARG A 145 12.00 -3.15 3.01
N THR A 146 12.09 -3.29 1.70
CA THR A 146 11.36 -2.41 0.78
C THR A 146 10.05 -3.04 0.37
N PHE A 147 8.96 -2.29 0.45
CA PHE A 147 7.66 -2.60 -0.13
C PHE A 147 7.33 -1.53 -1.18
N TYR A 148 7.09 -1.94 -2.43
CA TYR A 148 6.94 -1.03 -3.57
C TYR A 148 8.04 0.05 -3.67
N GLY A 149 9.30 -0.35 -3.42
CA GLY A 149 10.47 0.51 -3.45
C GLY A 149 10.60 1.51 -2.29
N ARG A 150 9.72 1.44 -1.29
CA ARG A 150 9.72 2.28 -0.09
C ARG A 150 10.03 1.46 1.16
N GLN A 151 10.67 2.08 2.15
CA GLN A 151 10.95 1.48 3.46
C GLN A 151 9.88 1.91 4.49
N GLU A 152 8.69 2.24 4.03
CA GLU A 152 7.58 2.70 4.85
C GLU A 152 6.30 2.02 4.40
N VAL A 153 5.43 1.72 5.36
CA VAL A 153 4.07 1.24 5.13
C VAL A 153 3.10 2.19 5.80
N TRP A 154 1.98 2.47 5.13
CA TRP A 154 0.89 3.33 5.62
C TRP A 154 -0.39 2.51 5.81
N PRO A 155 -0.74 2.16 7.05
CA PRO A 155 -2.07 1.63 7.38
C PRO A 155 -3.13 2.73 7.48
N ASP A 156 -4.40 2.36 7.40
CA ASP A 156 -5.52 3.30 7.56
C ASP A 156 -5.51 3.95 8.96
N ILE A 157 -5.22 3.13 9.98
CA ILE A 157 -5.08 3.58 11.37
C ILE A 157 -3.90 2.88 12.02
N LEU A 158 -3.09 3.65 12.74
CA LEU A 158 -2.03 3.15 13.59
C LEU A 158 -2.44 3.31 15.06
N VAL A 159 -2.18 2.27 15.85
CA VAL A 159 -2.26 2.28 17.32
C VAL A 159 -0.87 1.96 17.88
N PRO A 160 0.05 2.95 17.92
CA PRO A 160 1.46 2.73 18.25
C PRO A 160 1.67 2.15 19.65
N GLN A 161 0.82 2.53 20.61
CA GLN A 161 0.91 2.04 21.99
C GLN A 161 0.78 0.51 22.08
N LEU A 162 0.07 -0.10 21.12
CA LEU A 162 -0.10 -1.54 21.02
C LEU A 162 0.72 -2.17 19.89
N ARG A 163 1.42 -1.36 19.08
CA ARG A 163 2.01 -1.78 17.79
C ARG A 163 1.00 -2.59 16.96
N ILE A 164 -0.19 -2.02 16.80
CA ILE A 164 -1.26 -2.58 15.97
C ILE A 164 -1.59 -1.62 14.84
N ALA A 165 -1.60 -2.14 13.61
CA ALA A 165 -2.10 -1.48 12.43
C ALA A 165 -3.51 -2.00 12.13
N ILE A 166 -4.42 -1.10 11.74
CA ILE A 166 -5.79 -1.45 11.36
C ILE A 166 -5.99 -1.07 9.90
N GLU A 167 -6.53 -2.00 9.13
CA GLU A 167 -6.88 -1.84 7.71
C GLU A 167 -8.38 -2.05 7.55
N TYR A 168 -9.02 -1.22 6.72
CA TYR A 168 -10.41 -1.37 6.31
C TYR A 168 -10.48 -1.63 4.81
N ASP A 169 -10.79 -2.88 4.45
CA ASP A 169 -10.96 -3.27 3.06
C ASP A 169 -12.43 -3.28 2.67
N ASP A 170 -12.72 -2.62 1.56
CA ASP A 170 -14.01 -2.69 0.89
C ASP A 170 -13.78 -2.90 -0.61
N PRO A 171 -14.52 -3.82 -1.27
CA PRO A 171 -14.31 -4.10 -2.68
C PRO A 171 -14.69 -2.91 -3.60
N GLY A 172 -15.29 -1.86 -3.04
CA GLY A 172 -15.68 -0.63 -3.69
C GLY A 172 -16.79 -0.82 -4.72
N ARG A 173 -17.23 0.29 -5.34
CA ARG A 173 -18.28 0.26 -6.39
C ARG A 173 -17.95 -0.65 -7.58
N SER A 174 -16.66 -0.89 -7.85
CA SER A 174 -16.22 -1.71 -8.98
C SER A 174 -16.10 -3.21 -8.68
N ARG A 175 -16.26 -3.63 -7.41
CA ARG A 175 -16.10 -5.02 -6.92
C ARG A 175 -14.78 -5.72 -7.29
N ARG A 176 -13.75 -4.96 -7.67
CA ARG A 176 -12.43 -5.47 -8.10
C ARG A 176 -11.30 -5.16 -7.12
N ALA A 177 -11.55 -4.38 -6.06
CA ALA A 177 -10.55 -4.18 -5.01
C ALA A 177 -10.44 -5.43 -4.12
N HIS A 178 -9.22 -5.71 -3.64
CA HIS A 178 -8.90 -6.82 -2.73
C HIS A 178 -9.28 -8.24 -3.19
N ARG A 179 -9.17 -8.52 -4.51
CA ARG A 179 -9.29 -9.87 -5.07
C ARG A 179 -8.07 -10.20 -5.95
N GLY A 180 -7.55 -11.42 -5.88
CA GLY A 180 -6.45 -11.91 -6.73
C GLY A 180 -5.08 -11.33 -6.36
N LEU A 181 -4.31 -10.81 -7.33
CA LEU A 181 -2.95 -10.26 -7.13
C LEU A 181 -2.87 -9.17 -6.04
N LYS A 182 -3.99 -8.45 -5.79
CA LYS A 182 -4.08 -7.47 -4.70
C LYS A 182 -4.04 -8.10 -3.31
N GLU A 183 -4.60 -9.30 -3.14
CA GLU A 183 -4.56 -10.04 -1.87
C GLU A 183 -3.13 -10.48 -1.54
N GLY A 184 -2.34 -10.90 -2.55
CA GLY A 184 -0.92 -11.22 -2.36
C GLY A 184 -0.09 -10.01 -1.94
N SER A 185 -0.33 -8.84 -2.55
CA SER A 185 0.31 -7.59 -2.14
C SER A 185 -0.11 -7.14 -0.73
N ASP A 186 -1.38 -7.34 -0.34
CA ASP A 186 -1.88 -7.02 0.98
C ASP A 186 -1.22 -7.92 2.04
N LEU A 187 -1.02 -9.21 1.73
CA LEU A 187 -0.29 -10.14 2.59
C LEU A 187 1.18 -9.78 2.75
N GLU A 188 1.87 -9.37 1.68
CA GLU A 188 3.27 -8.92 1.75
C GLU A 188 3.40 -7.63 2.58
N LYS A 189 2.43 -6.70 2.48
CA LYS A 189 2.36 -5.52 3.34
C LYS A 189 2.21 -5.92 4.81
N ASP A 190 1.29 -6.85 5.10
CA ASP A 190 1.05 -7.31 6.46
C ASP A 190 2.28 -8.03 7.07
N GLU A 191 2.96 -8.86 6.28
CA GLU A 191 4.18 -9.53 6.71
C GLU A 191 5.32 -8.53 6.98
N ALA A 192 5.48 -7.50 6.14
CA ALA A 192 6.49 -6.46 6.35
C ALA A 192 6.30 -5.72 7.68
N LEU A 193 5.03 -5.50 8.09
CA LEU A 193 4.69 -4.95 9.40
C LEU A 193 5.00 -5.94 10.54
N ARG A 194 4.65 -7.22 10.37
CA ARG A 194 4.91 -8.26 11.38
C ARG A 194 6.40 -8.49 11.65
N GLU A 195 7.23 -8.48 10.62
CA GLU A 195 8.69 -8.58 10.74
C GLU A 195 9.28 -7.51 11.67
N VAL A 196 8.64 -6.33 11.71
CA VAL A 196 9.07 -5.22 12.56
C VAL A 196 8.20 -5.09 13.81
N GLY A 197 7.56 -6.18 14.25
CA GLY A 197 6.85 -6.27 15.51
C GLY A 197 5.50 -5.55 15.56
N TRP A 198 4.86 -5.30 14.41
CA TRP A 198 3.49 -4.81 14.33
C TRP A 198 2.51 -5.94 14.02
N GLU A 199 1.35 -5.95 14.67
CA GLU A 199 0.25 -6.83 14.30
C GLU A 199 -0.74 -6.08 13.42
N VAL A 200 -1.39 -6.80 12.49
CA VAL A 200 -2.41 -6.22 11.61
C VAL A 200 -3.78 -6.78 11.99
N VAL A 201 -4.75 -5.90 12.20
CA VAL A 201 -6.18 -6.20 12.34
C VAL A 201 -6.88 -5.70 11.08
N ARG A 202 -7.57 -6.59 10.36
CA ARG A 202 -8.14 -6.29 9.05
C ARG A 202 -9.65 -6.40 9.08
N ILE A 203 -10.35 -5.30 8.80
CA ILE A 203 -11.80 -5.26 8.68
C ILE A 203 -12.14 -5.54 7.21
N ARG A 204 -12.82 -6.64 6.95
CA ARG A 204 -13.17 -7.13 5.61
C ARG A 204 -14.66 -6.91 5.36
N ALA A 205 -15.01 -5.80 4.70
CA ALA A 205 -16.39 -5.43 4.42
C ALA A 205 -16.89 -5.94 3.07
N GLY A 206 -18.19 -5.80 2.78
CA GLY A 206 -18.73 -5.94 1.43
C GLY A 206 -18.63 -7.35 0.82
N GLY A 207 -18.64 -8.40 1.66
CA GLY A 207 -18.58 -9.79 1.23
C GLY A 207 -17.18 -10.30 0.90
N LEU A 208 -16.14 -9.63 1.41
CA LEU A 208 -14.77 -10.13 1.39
C LEU A 208 -14.59 -11.26 2.41
N ALA A 209 -13.83 -12.29 2.03
CA ALA A 209 -13.47 -13.38 2.94
C ALA A 209 -12.43 -12.92 3.98
N ALA A 210 -12.40 -13.62 5.12
CA ALA A 210 -11.37 -13.44 6.13
C ALA A 210 -9.99 -13.81 5.59
N VAL A 211 -8.97 -13.04 5.97
CA VAL A 211 -7.57 -13.28 5.64
C VAL A 211 -6.79 -13.38 6.95
N GLY A 212 -6.52 -14.60 7.39
CA GLY A 212 -5.80 -14.88 8.64
C GLY A 212 -6.59 -14.62 9.92
N ARG A 213 -5.92 -14.84 11.06
CA ARG A 213 -6.53 -14.90 12.41
C ARG A 213 -7.11 -13.58 12.93
N ASN A 214 -6.58 -12.44 12.48
CA ASN A 214 -6.97 -11.11 12.95
C ASN A 214 -7.91 -10.39 11.97
N SER A 215 -8.63 -11.16 11.15
CA SER A 215 -9.63 -10.63 10.22
C SER A 215 -11.00 -10.58 10.87
N ILE A 216 -11.69 -9.44 10.70
CA ILE A 216 -13.05 -9.21 11.15
C ILE A 216 -13.92 -9.00 9.91
N VAL A 217 -14.77 -9.97 9.59
CA VAL A 217 -15.66 -9.90 8.42
C VAL A 217 -16.96 -9.20 8.82
N CYS A 218 -17.39 -8.24 8.00
CA CYS A 218 -18.66 -7.55 8.22
C CYS A 218 -19.34 -7.21 6.88
N SER A 219 -20.64 -6.90 6.94
CA SER A 219 -21.35 -6.34 5.79
C SER A 219 -21.00 -4.87 5.58
N ALA A 220 -20.94 -4.11 6.69
CA ALA A 220 -20.58 -2.70 6.74
C ALA A 220 -20.00 -2.32 8.12
N LEU A 221 -19.31 -1.18 8.19
CA LEU A 221 -18.79 -0.63 9.44
C LEU A 221 -19.94 -0.28 10.42
N SER A 222 -19.88 -0.81 11.63
CA SER A 222 -20.82 -0.55 12.73
C SER A 222 -20.08 -0.42 14.06
N PRO A 223 -20.70 0.15 15.12
CA PRO A 223 -20.11 0.18 16.45
C PRO A 223 -19.68 -1.21 16.96
N ALA A 224 -20.50 -2.24 16.73
CA ALA A 224 -20.19 -3.62 17.12
C ALA A 224 -18.94 -4.18 16.42
N VAL A 225 -18.69 -3.81 15.16
CA VAL A 225 -17.44 -4.17 14.46
C VAL A 225 -16.25 -3.51 15.14
N VAL A 226 -16.40 -2.28 15.63
CA VAL A 226 -15.33 -1.57 16.36
C VAL A 226 -15.12 -2.16 17.75
N ASP A 227 -16.17 -2.63 18.43
CA ASP A 227 -16.05 -3.40 19.66
C ASP A 227 -15.26 -4.70 19.42
N GLU A 228 -15.52 -5.40 18.32
CA GLU A 228 -14.76 -6.58 17.93
C GLU A 228 -13.29 -6.26 17.59
N VAL A 229 -13.01 -5.08 17.01
CA VAL A 229 -11.62 -4.61 16.82
C VAL A 229 -10.93 -4.46 18.18
N VAL A 230 -11.58 -3.86 19.17
CA VAL A 230 -11.01 -3.72 20.53
C VAL A 230 -10.84 -5.10 21.18
N ALA A 231 -11.80 -6.01 21.02
CA ALA A 231 -11.66 -7.40 21.50
C ALA A 231 -10.49 -8.13 20.82
N CYS A 232 -10.27 -7.89 19.53
CA CYS A 232 -9.13 -8.41 18.79
C CYS A 232 -7.81 -7.84 19.33
N MET A 233 -7.74 -6.53 19.64
CA MET A 233 -6.58 -5.94 20.30
C MET A 233 -6.28 -6.61 21.65
N ARG A 234 -7.31 -6.93 22.43
CA ARG A 234 -7.17 -7.65 23.72
C ARG A 234 -6.61 -9.05 23.51
N ARG A 235 -7.08 -9.79 22.51
CA ARG A 235 -6.51 -11.10 22.15
C ARG A 235 -5.04 -11.02 21.74
N ILE A 236 -4.62 -9.92 21.11
CA ILE A 236 -3.26 -9.73 20.60
C ILE A 236 -2.27 -9.22 21.66
N ARG A 237 -2.70 -8.35 22.58
CA ARG A 237 -1.83 -7.65 23.56
C ARG A 237 -2.20 -7.85 25.02
N GLY A 238 -3.33 -8.50 25.31
CA GLY A 238 -3.88 -8.65 26.65
C GLY A 238 -4.70 -7.45 27.11
N ASP A 239 -5.54 -7.67 28.12
CA ASP A 239 -6.47 -6.68 28.62
C ASP A 239 -5.78 -5.46 29.21
N ALA A 240 -4.76 -5.66 30.05
CA ALA A 240 -4.04 -4.57 30.71
C ALA A 240 -3.47 -3.54 29.72
N ALA A 241 -2.96 -3.99 28.57
CA ALA A 241 -2.40 -3.10 27.55
C ALA A 241 -3.49 -2.26 26.87
N VAL A 242 -4.66 -2.86 26.61
CA VAL A 242 -5.80 -2.16 25.99
C VAL A 242 -6.48 -1.23 26.99
N ASP A 243 -6.61 -1.64 28.25
CA ASP A 243 -7.16 -0.81 29.33
C ASP A 243 -6.33 0.44 29.55
N ALA A 244 -5.00 0.32 29.46
CA ALA A 244 -4.06 1.45 29.55
C ALA A 244 -4.25 2.51 28.46
N ILE A 245 -5.02 2.25 27.40
CA ILE A 245 -5.39 3.25 26.39
C ILE A 245 -6.90 3.45 26.24
N SER A 246 -7.72 2.72 27.00
CA SER A 246 -9.18 2.85 26.92
C SER A 246 -9.64 4.20 27.47
N LYS A 247 -10.72 4.74 26.91
CA LYS A 247 -11.31 6.03 27.36
C LYS A 247 -12.38 5.86 28.45
N GLY A 248 -12.60 4.63 28.92
CA GLY A 248 -13.78 4.29 29.71
C GLY A 248 -15.03 4.24 28.81
N HIS A 249 -15.97 3.35 29.09
CA HIS A 249 -17.26 3.38 28.41
C HIS A 249 -17.93 4.73 28.68
N PRO A 250 -18.56 5.41 27.70
CA PRO A 250 -19.61 6.33 28.05
C PRO A 250 -20.67 5.50 28.77
N VAL A 251 -20.88 5.80 30.05
CA VAL A 251 -22.02 5.26 30.80
C VAL A 251 -23.25 5.77 30.05
N VAL A 252 -23.91 4.88 29.32
CA VAL A 252 -25.21 5.17 28.72
C VAL A 252 -26.19 5.18 29.89
N GLY A 253 -26.44 6.39 30.42
CA GLY A 253 -27.59 6.66 31.27
C GLY A 253 -28.84 6.91 30.44
#